data_AF-A0A2C9CAI2-F1
#
_entry.id   AF-A0A2C9CAI2-F1
#
_cell.length_a   1.000
_cell.length_b   1.000
_cell.length_c   1.000
_cell.angle_alpha   90.00
_cell.angle_beta   90.00
_cell.angle_gamma   90.00
#
_symmetry.space_group_name_H-M   'P 1'
#
loop_
_entity.id
_entity.type
_entity.pdbx_description
1 polymer ?
#
loop_
_entity_poly.entity_id
_entity_poly.type
_entity_poly.pdbx_seq_one_letter_code
_entity_poly.pdbx_strand_id
1 'polypeptide(L)'
;MAEKEKAKKEKYLGTKFEKFTTHYLGPCGSLIIATAILISGYLGSNYLKERADAKARSEKGVLTMEAIQIYSDMMREQEEAENKLHEDMFNSSMKVFSMPDTCKLEEQILNLELLALNFHETFNLKPFFSFIREQIQVSSGYAPKEIYLTRLYATAKSIMKKQMMVLEGEGEKFSRMVDLERLGQIQGSLQLEEESLIVEGIKRNYKIYVRKANDKLKEMLVRLEIRTQRKSSEDVNTIISEYRLDYFNFPMIHNVTLLHDQRCAIVLNEFTESCADITLVTFPGSLAVRGKPYYQEVIQNLLMTGKLFDENINKELW
;
A
#
# COMPACT_ATOMS: atom_id res chain seq x y z
N MET A 1 -82.01 -80.02 -11.73
CA MET A 1 -80.80 -80.06 -10.86
C MET A 1 -79.66 -79.16 -11.34
N ALA A 2 -79.59 -78.73 -12.60
CA ALA A 2 -78.49 -77.92 -13.14
C ALA A 2 -78.48 -76.42 -12.73
N GLU A 3 -79.61 -75.85 -12.29
CA GLU A 3 -79.68 -74.42 -11.90
C GLU A 3 -79.12 -74.12 -10.49
N LYS A 4 -79.13 -75.10 -9.58
CA LYS A 4 -78.65 -74.89 -8.20
C LYS A 4 -77.12 -74.90 -8.08
N GLU A 5 -76.39 -75.44 -9.06
CA GLU A 5 -74.92 -75.43 -9.07
C GLU A 5 -74.30 -74.14 -9.62
N LYS A 6 -74.97 -73.45 -10.55
CA LYS A 6 -74.50 -72.16 -11.08
C LYS A 6 -74.55 -71.04 -10.05
N ALA A 7 -75.66 -70.93 -9.31
CA ALA A 7 -75.82 -69.91 -8.27
C ALA A 7 -74.84 -70.06 -7.08
N LYS A 8 -74.34 -71.28 -6.84
CA LYS A 8 -73.37 -71.56 -5.75
C LYS A 8 -71.93 -71.21 -6.16
N LYS A 9 -71.59 -71.28 -7.46
CA LYS A 9 -70.27 -70.89 -7.98
C LYS A 9 -70.08 -69.37 -8.08
N GLU A 10 -71.10 -68.61 -8.46
CA GLU A 10 -71.00 -67.13 -8.53
C GLU A 10 -70.85 -66.50 -7.14
N LYS A 11 -71.55 -67.01 -6.13
CA LYS A 11 -71.46 -66.50 -4.75
C LYS A 11 -70.09 -66.78 -4.09
N TYR A 12 -69.38 -67.81 -4.54
CA TYR A 12 -68.05 -68.19 -4.04
C TYR A 12 -66.91 -67.39 -4.71
N LEU A 13 -67.11 -66.89 -5.94
CA LEU A 13 -66.16 -66.03 -6.63
C LEU A 13 -66.21 -64.58 -6.13
N GLY A 14 -67.41 -64.03 -5.87
CA GLY A 14 -67.56 -62.67 -5.35
C GLY A 14 -66.93 -62.47 -3.96
N THR A 15 -67.13 -63.44 -3.07
CA THR A 15 -66.58 -63.39 -1.70
C THR A 15 -65.06 -63.58 -1.62
N LYS A 16 -64.44 -64.20 -2.63
CA LYS A 16 -62.98 -64.35 -2.72
C LYS A 16 -62.31 -63.08 -3.29
N PHE A 17 -62.99 -62.39 -4.20
CA PHE A 17 -62.52 -61.11 -4.76
C PHE A 17 -62.60 -59.96 -3.74
N GLU A 18 -63.69 -59.87 -2.97
CA GLU A 18 -63.82 -58.87 -1.88
C GLU A 18 -62.77 -59.04 -0.78
N LYS A 19 -62.38 -60.28 -0.46
CA LYS A 19 -61.31 -60.55 0.51
C LYS A 19 -59.91 -60.24 -0.05
N PHE A 20 -59.71 -60.31 -1.36
CA PHE A 20 -58.42 -59.99 -1.98
C PHE A 20 -58.20 -58.48 -2.08
N THR A 21 -59.25 -57.72 -2.40
CA THR A 21 -59.19 -56.25 -2.49
C THR A 21 -59.05 -55.59 -1.12
N THR A 22 -59.68 -56.13 -0.07
CA THR A 22 -59.61 -55.54 1.29
C THR A 22 -58.31 -55.86 2.04
N HIS A 23 -57.67 -57.02 1.82
CA HIS A 23 -56.48 -57.40 2.60
C HIS A 23 -55.14 -56.95 1.97
N TYR A 24 -55.07 -56.80 0.64
CA TYR A 24 -53.80 -56.49 -0.05
C TYR A 24 -53.75 -55.11 -0.71
N LEU A 25 -54.88 -54.53 -1.12
CA LEU A 25 -54.89 -53.26 -1.86
C LEU A 25 -54.92 -52.01 -0.94
N GLY A 26 -55.51 -52.13 0.26
CA GLY A 26 -55.61 -51.04 1.23
C GLY A 26 -54.26 -50.51 1.77
N PRO A 27 -53.32 -51.39 2.17
CA PRO A 27 -52.01 -50.96 2.71
C PRO A 27 -51.00 -50.54 1.64
N CYS A 28 -51.11 -51.05 0.41
CA CYS A 28 -50.18 -50.75 -0.68
C CYS A 28 -50.45 -49.39 -1.34
N GLY A 29 -51.71 -48.92 -1.35
CA GLY A 29 -52.06 -47.62 -1.92
C GLY A 29 -51.48 -46.43 -1.15
N SER A 30 -51.45 -46.50 0.19
CA SER A 30 -50.88 -45.44 1.03
C SER A 30 -49.36 -45.33 0.91
N LEU A 31 -48.66 -46.46 0.70
CA LEU A 31 -47.22 -46.52 0.46
C LEU A 31 -46.80 -45.84 -0.85
N ILE A 32 -47.60 -45.98 -1.90
CA ILE A 32 -47.36 -45.34 -3.21
C ILE A 32 -47.57 -43.82 -3.12
N ILE A 33 -48.61 -43.38 -2.41
CA ILE A 33 -48.86 -41.95 -2.20
C ILE A 33 -47.73 -41.32 -1.37
N ALA A 34 -47.28 -42.02 -0.31
CA ALA A 34 -46.17 -41.54 0.52
C ALA A 34 -44.85 -41.44 -0.25
N THR A 35 -44.52 -42.42 -1.10
CA THR A 35 -43.33 -42.34 -1.97
C THR A 35 -43.44 -41.24 -3.01
N ALA A 36 -44.61 -41.03 -3.61
CA ALA A 36 -44.83 -39.93 -4.55
C ALA A 36 -44.66 -38.56 -3.89
N ILE A 37 -45.17 -38.37 -2.66
CA ILE A 37 -45.00 -37.13 -1.89
C ILE A 37 -43.53 -36.91 -1.52
N LEU A 38 -42.80 -37.96 -1.11
CA LEU A 38 -41.37 -37.86 -0.79
C LEU A 38 -40.52 -37.52 -2.01
N ILE A 39 -40.77 -38.15 -3.16
CA ILE A 39 -40.05 -37.87 -4.40
C ILE A 39 -40.34 -36.45 -4.90
N SER A 40 -41.61 -36.04 -4.86
CA SER A 40 -42.03 -34.69 -5.24
C SER A 40 -41.44 -33.62 -4.30
N GLY A 41 -41.41 -33.89 -2.99
CA GLY A 41 -40.77 -33.04 -1.99
C GLY A 41 -39.25 -32.94 -2.18
N TYR A 42 -38.59 -34.05 -2.50
CA TYR A 42 -37.14 -34.08 -2.77
C TYR A 42 -36.77 -33.32 -4.05
N LEU A 43 -37.48 -33.56 -5.15
CA LEU A 43 -37.26 -32.85 -6.42
C LEU A 43 -37.60 -31.35 -6.30
N GLY A 44 -38.71 -31.02 -5.63
CA GLY A 44 -39.09 -29.64 -5.35
C GLY A 44 -38.08 -28.92 -4.47
N SER A 45 -37.57 -29.58 -3.43
CA SER A 45 -36.55 -29.02 -2.54
C SER A 45 -35.24 -28.76 -3.27
N ASN A 46 -34.75 -29.71 -4.07
CA ASN A 46 -33.52 -29.53 -4.84
C ASN A 46 -33.64 -28.42 -5.88
N TYR A 47 -34.77 -28.33 -6.60
CA TYR A 47 -35.02 -27.27 -7.57
C TYR A 47 -35.11 -25.87 -6.92
N LEU A 48 -35.77 -25.77 -5.76
CA LEU A 48 -35.85 -24.51 -5.01
C LEU A 48 -34.49 -24.09 -4.44
N LYS A 49 -33.69 -25.05 -3.98
CA LYS A 49 -32.35 -24.80 -3.43
C LYS A 49 -31.41 -24.27 -4.51
N GLU A 50 -31.42 -24.88 -5.70
CA GLU A 50 -30.60 -24.44 -6.83
C GLU A 50 -30.99 -23.03 -7.32
N ARG A 51 -32.28 -22.70 -7.32
CA ARG A 51 -32.75 -21.32 -7.62
C ARG A 51 -32.42 -20.31 -6.52
N ALA A 52 -32.51 -20.72 -5.26
CA ALA A 52 -32.15 -19.87 -4.12
C ALA A 52 -30.65 -19.55 -4.14
N ASP A 53 -29.81 -20.54 -4.41
CA ASP A 53 -28.36 -20.39 -4.50
C ASP A 53 -27.96 -19.54 -5.72
N ALA A 54 -28.61 -19.73 -6.87
CA ALA A 54 -28.38 -18.89 -8.05
C ALA A 54 -28.78 -17.42 -7.81
N LYS A 55 -29.90 -17.18 -7.10
CA LYS A 55 -30.34 -15.82 -6.74
C LYS A 55 -29.40 -15.19 -5.71
N ALA A 56 -28.97 -15.94 -4.70
CA ALA A 56 -28.01 -15.47 -3.70
C ALA A 56 -26.64 -15.12 -4.29
N ARG A 57 -26.17 -15.89 -5.29
CA ARG A 57 -24.94 -15.57 -6.05
C ARG A 57 -25.06 -14.29 -6.87
N SER A 58 -26.19 -14.11 -7.56
CA SER A 58 -26.48 -12.88 -8.32
C SER A 58 -26.55 -11.65 -7.41
N GLU A 59 -27.27 -11.75 -6.31
CA GLU A 59 -27.46 -10.66 -5.35
C GLU A 59 -26.16 -10.29 -4.62
N LYS A 60 -25.35 -11.28 -4.21
CA LYS A 60 -23.98 -11.02 -3.71
C LYS A 60 -23.10 -10.35 -4.76
N GLY A 61 -23.14 -10.79 -6.02
CA GLY A 61 -22.36 -10.19 -7.11
C GLY A 61 -22.72 -8.71 -7.36
N VAL A 62 -24.01 -8.38 -7.34
CA VAL A 62 -24.51 -7.00 -7.46
C VAL A 62 -24.08 -6.14 -6.27
N LEU A 63 -24.23 -6.64 -5.03
CA LEU A 63 -23.80 -5.93 -3.83
C LEU A 63 -22.29 -5.68 -3.81
N THR A 64 -21.48 -6.62 -4.32
CA THR A 64 -20.03 -6.41 -4.45
C THR A 64 -19.68 -5.37 -5.50
N MET A 65 -20.40 -5.33 -6.64
CA MET A 65 -20.19 -4.30 -7.66
C MET A 65 -20.58 -2.91 -7.17
N GLU A 66 -21.72 -2.79 -6.46
CA GLU A 66 -22.19 -1.54 -5.88
C GLU A 66 -21.22 -1.03 -4.80
N ALA A 67 -20.72 -1.91 -3.92
CA ALA A 67 -19.70 -1.55 -2.93
C ALA A 67 -18.39 -1.10 -3.59
N ILE A 68 -17.94 -1.76 -4.66
CA ILE A 68 -16.75 -1.36 -5.43
C ILE A 68 -16.96 -0.01 -6.11
N GLN A 69 -18.16 0.26 -6.65
CA GLN A 69 -18.50 1.55 -7.25
C GLN A 69 -18.52 2.68 -6.22
N ILE A 70 -19.21 2.50 -5.08
CA ILE A 70 -19.24 3.48 -3.98
C ILE A 70 -17.82 3.74 -3.47
N TYR A 71 -17.02 2.69 -3.31
CA TYR A 71 -15.62 2.82 -2.91
C TYR A 71 -14.80 3.60 -3.95
N SER A 72 -14.99 3.29 -5.24
CA SER A 72 -14.33 4.02 -6.34
C SER A 72 -14.74 5.49 -6.39
N ASP A 73 -16.02 5.78 -6.18
CA ASP A 73 -16.55 7.15 -6.18
C ASP A 73 -16.05 7.92 -4.97
N MET A 74 -16.06 7.32 -3.77
CA MET A 74 -15.46 7.91 -2.57
C MET A 74 -13.96 8.17 -2.74
N MET A 75 -13.21 7.23 -3.33
CA MET A 75 -11.79 7.40 -3.61
C MET A 75 -11.55 8.51 -4.63
N ARG A 76 -12.40 8.62 -5.65
CA ARG A 76 -12.32 9.71 -6.63
C ARG A 76 -12.63 11.06 -6.00
N GLU A 77 -13.66 11.15 -5.16
CA GLU A 77 -13.99 12.37 -4.42
C GLU A 77 -12.86 12.76 -3.45
N GLN A 78 -12.27 11.77 -2.77
CA GLN A 78 -11.10 12.00 -1.91
C GLN A 78 -9.91 12.50 -2.72
N GLU A 79 -9.61 11.88 -3.87
CA GLU A 79 -8.52 12.29 -4.75
C GLU A 79 -8.74 13.70 -5.32
N GLU A 80 -9.97 14.03 -5.73
CA GLU A 80 -10.34 15.38 -6.20
C GLU A 80 -10.20 16.42 -5.08
N ALA A 81 -10.63 16.10 -3.85
CA ALA A 81 -10.49 16.99 -2.70
C ALA A 81 -9.02 17.20 -2.29
N GLU A 82 -8.22 16.13 -2.29
CA GLU A 82 -6.77 16.20 -2.02
C GLU A 82 -6.06 17.02 -3.10
N ASN A 83 -6.36 16.78 -4.39
CA ASN A 83 -5.77 17.55 -5.48
C ASN A 83 -6.10 19.04 -5.40
N LYS A 84 -7.36 19.38 -5.08
CA LYS A 84 -7.77 20.78 -4.91
C LYS A 84 -7.09 21.43 -3.71
N LEU A 85 -7.00 20.71 -2.58
CA LEU A 85 -6.26 21.16 -1.41
C LEU A 85 -4.79 21.42 -1.76
N HIS A 86 -4.15 20.51 -2.51
CA HIS A 86 -2.78 20.67 -2.97
C HIS A 86 -2.60 21.90 -3.89
N GLU A 87 -3.55 22.16 -4.78
CA GLU A 87 -3.56 23.33 -5.66
C GLU A 87 -3.68 24.64 -4.86
N ASP A 88 -4.67 24.74 -3.98
CA ASP A 88 -4.90 25.92 -3.13
C ASP A 88 -3.68 26.19 -2.23
N MET A 89 -3.07 25.13 -1.68
CA MET A 89 -1.87 25.23 -0.87
C MET A 89 -0.61 25.62 -1.65
N PHE A 90 -0.43 25.07 -2.86
CA PHE A 90 0.66 25.46 -3.75
C PHE A 90 0.55 26.95 -4.11
N ASN A 91 -0.64 27.40 -4.47
CA ASN A 91 -0.92 28.81 -4.79
C ASN A 91 -0.67 29.73 -3.59
N SER A 92 -1.07 29.32 -2.38
CA SER A 92 -0.80 30.05 -1.14
C SER A 92 0.70 30.13 -0.84
N SER A 93 1.42 29.01 -0.94
CA SER A 93 2.88 28.95 -0.73
C SER A 93 3.62 29.81 -1.75
N MET A 94 3.27 29.67 -3.03
CA MET A 94 3.90 30.42 -4.11
C MET A 94 3.68 31.93 -3.95
N LYS A 95 2.49 32.36 -3.51
CA LYS A 95 2.20 33.77 -3.26
C LYS A 95 3.07 34.36 -2.14
N VAL A 96 3.35 33.60 -1.09
CA VAL A 96 4.25 34.01 0.00
C VAL A 96 5.69 34.17 -0.48
N PHE A 97 6.17 33.26 -1.35
CA PHE A 97 7.55 33.28 -1.83
C PHE A 97 7.77 34.15 -3.09
N SER A 98 6.71 34.52 -3.80
CA SER A 98 6.80 35.31 -5.06
C SER A 98 6.69 36.82 -4.87
N MET A 99 6.51 37.32 -3.64
CA MET A 99 6.48 38.76 -3.35
C MET A 99 7.87 39.23 -2.90
N PRO A 100 8.71 39.81 -3.78
CA PRO A 100 10.14 39.99 -3.52
C PRO A 100 10.46 41.17 -2.59
N ASP A 101 9.54 42.12 -2.39
CA ASP A 101 9.87 43.45 -1.86
C ASP A 101 9.18 43.84 -0.54
N THR A 102 8.34 42.99 0.07
CA THR A 102 7.54 43.38 1.25
C THR A 102 7.67 42.50 2.49
N CYS A 103 8.16 41.27 2.39
CA CYS A 103 8.15 40.31 3.50
C CYS A 103 9.54 40.23 4.16
N LYS A 104 9.61 40.40 5.48
CA LYS A 104 10.87 40.28 6.23
C LYS A 104 11.30 38.80 6.24
N LEU A 105 12.61 38.53 6.22
CA LEU A 105 13.19 37.17 6.25
C LEU A 105 12.60 36.29 7.37
N GLU A 106 12.31 36.89 8.53
CA GLU A 106 11.67 36.21 9.65
C GLU A 106 10.25 35.71 9.35
N GLU A 107 9.45 36.50 8.62
CA GLU A 107 8.09 36.13 8.20
C GLU A 107 8.14 34.99 7.17
N GLN A 108 9.11 35.02 6.25
CA GLN A 108 9.32 33.94 5.28
C GLN A 108 9.71 32.63 5.95
N ILE A 109 10.58 32.67 6.97
CA ILE A 109 10.94 31.49 7.77
C ILE A 109 9.70 30.96 8.49
N LEU A 110 8.95 31.81 9.19
CA LEU A 110 7.74 31.40 9.89
C LEU A 110 6.71 30.77 8.95
N ASN A 111 6.50 31.36 7.77
CA ASN A 111 5.58 30.80 6.78
C ASN A 111 6.07 29.45 6.25
N LEU A 112 7.38 29.30 5.99
CA LEU A 112 7.94 27.99 5.63
C LEU A 112 7.70 26.96 6.72
N GLU A 113 7.87 27.32 8.00
CA GLU A 113 7.61 26.40 9.11
C GLU A 113 6.17 25.94 9.16
N LEU A 114 5.22 26.88 9.02
CA LEU A 114 3.79 26.54 9.00
C LEU A 114 3.46 25.62 7.83
N LEU A 115 3.96 25.94 6.63
CA LEU A 115 3.76 25.08 5.46
C LEU A 115 4.37 23.70 5.67
N ALA A 116 5.62 23.66 6.13
CA ALA A 116 6.37 22.43 6.24
C ALA A 116 5.85 21.52 7.36
N LEU A 117 5.35 22.08 8.48
CA LEU A 117 4.76 21.30 9.56
C LEU A 117 3.41 20.68 9.21
N ASN A 118 2.64 21.32 8.32
CA ASN A 118 1.31 20.83 7.93
C ASN A 118 1.35 19.94 6.69
N PHE A 119 2.36 20.07 5.82
CA PHE A 119 2.32 19.53 4.46
C PHE A 119 3.59 18.81 4.04
N HIS A 120 4.38 18.34 5.00
CA HIS A 120 5.62 17.61 4.70
C HIS A 120 5.43 16.31 3.91
N GLU A 121 4.23 15.75 3.88
CA GLU A 121 3.92 14.50 3.16
C GLU A 121 3.42 14.73 1.73
N THR A 122 3.27 15.99 1.33
CA THR A 122 2.54 16.32 0.10
C THR A 122 3.45 16.80 -1.02
N PHE A 123 4.47 17.60 -0.70
CA PHE A 123 5.26 18.27 -1.74
C PHE A 123 6.74 18.35 -1.40
N ASN A 124 7.54 18.59 -2.44
CA ASN A 124 8.96 18.77 -2.28
C ASN A 124 9.27 20.15 -1.66
N LEU A 125 9.56 20.14 -0.36
CA LEU A 125 9.92 21.31 0.42
C LEU A 125 11.37 21.79 0.19
N LYS A 126 12.26 20.94 -0.33
CA LYS A 126 13.71 21.22 -0.44
C LYS A 126 14.03 22.54 -1.17
N PRO A 127 13.37 22.92 -2.29
CA PRO A 127 13.63 24.19 -2.96
C PRO A 127 13.39 25.40 -2.05
N PHE A 128 12.34 25.39 -1.23
CA PHE A 128 12.01 26.50 -0.33
C PHE A 128 13.02 26.62 0.82
N PHE A 129 13.39 25.49 1.43
CA PHE A 129 14.46 25.46 2.44
C PHE A 129 15.80 25.96 1.87
N SER A 130 16.14 25.53 0.66
CA SER A 130 17.38 25.93 -0.02
C SER A 130 17.39 27.43 -0.34
N PHE A 131 16.27 27.97 -0.82
CA PHE A 131 16.09 29.39 -1.12
C PHE A 131 16.25 30.26 0.12
N ILE A 132 15.57 29.93 1.23
CA ILE A 132 15.71 30.68 2.48
C ILE A 132 17.15 30.60 3.01
N ARG A 133 17.78 29.42 2.97
CA ARG A 133 19.18 29.25 3.39
C ARG A 133 20.11 30.17 2.60
N GLU A 134 19.94 30.24 1.29
CA GLU A 134 20.72 31.12 0.41
C GLU A 134 20.49 32.60 0.75
N GLN A 135 19.24 33.02 0.96
CA GLN A 135 18.93 34.39 1.38
C GLN A 135 19.55 34.75 2.74
N ILE A 136 19.51 33.86 3.73
CA ILE A 136 20.17 34.08 5.03
C ILE A 136 21.67 34.29 4.84
N GLN A 137 22.32 33.49 3.98
CA GLN A 137 23.75 33.60 3.73
C GLN A 137 24.13 34.92 3.06
N VAL A 138 23.38 35.35 2.04
CA VAL A 138 23.61 36.58 1.27
C VAL A 138 23.27 37.84 2.05
N SER A 139 22.27 37.80 2.94
CA SER A 139 21.83 38.97 3.71
C SER A 139 23.00 39.60 4.48
N SER A 140 23.27 40.88 4.29
CA SER A 140 24.39 41.61 4.93
C SER A 140 23.98 42.34 6.23
N GLY A 141 22.79 42.04 6.75
CA GLY A 141 22.20 42.69 7.93
C GLY A 141 22.74 42.20 9.28
N TYR A 142 22.65 43.07 10.30
CA TYR A 142 23.00 42.83 11.71
C TYR A 142 22.14 41.76 12.43
N ALA A 143 21.19 41.12 11.76
CA ALA A 143 20.39 40.06 12.36
C ALA A 143 21.27 38.82 12.59
N PRO A 144 21.08 38.08 13.70
CA PRO A 144 21.89 36.91 14.00
C PRO A 144 21.55 35.77 13.04
N LYS A 145 22.28 35.71 11.90
CA LYS A 145 22.15 34.68 10.85
C LYS A 145 22.09 33.26 11.41
N GLU A 146 22.87 33.01 12.45
CA GLU A 146 22.94 31.71 13.14
C GLU A 146 21.60 31.30 13.75
N ILE A 147 20.81 32.24 14.29
CA ILE A 147 19.48 31.94 14.86
C ILE A 147 18.53 31.46 13.76
N TYR A 148 18.52 32.16 12.61
CA TYR A 148 17.68 31.77 11.47
C TYR A 148 18.08 30.43 10.86
N LEU A 149 19.37 30.17 10.70
CA LEU A 149 19.86 28.86 10.22
C LEU A 149 19.52 27.74 11.20
N THR A 150 19.71 27.97 12.50
CA THR A 150 19.39 27.00 13.55
C THR A 150 17.90 26.65 13.52
N ARG A 151 17.05 27.67 13.42
CA ARG A 151 15.60 27.52 13.32
C ARG A 151 15.19 26.74 12.05
N LEU A 152 15.76 27.10 10.91
CA LEU A 152 15.51 26.42 9.63
C LEU A 152 15.90 24.93 9.68
N TYR A 153 17.09 24.61 10.21
CA TYR A 153 17.54 23.22 10.35
C TYR A 153 16.73 22.45 11.41
N ALA A 154 16.33 23.09 12.50
CA ALA A 154 15.47 22.46 13.52
C ALA A 154 14.12 22.04 12.93
N THR A 155 13.51 22.89 12.10
CA THR A 155 12.27 22.58 11.40
C THR A 155 12.44 21.41 10.44
N ALA A 156 13.51 21.42 9.64
CA ALA A 156 13.82 20.30 8.73
C ALA A 156 14.04 18.98 9.49
N LYS A 157 14.81 19.00 10.59
CA LYS A 157 15.02 17.83 11.47
C LYS A 157 13.71 17.33 12.08
N SER A 158 12.82 18.23 12.51
CA SER A 158 11.50 17.88 13.04
C SER A 158 10.65 17.13 12.02
N ILE A 159 10.61 17.64 10.78
CA ILE A 159 9.90 17.00 9.67
C ILE A 159 10.49 15.63 9.35
N MET A 160 11.82 15.57 9.19
CA MET A 160 12.51 14.31 8.94
C MET A 160 12.20 13.28 10.03
N LYS A 161 12.23 13.68 11.31
CA LYS A 161 11.89 12.80 12.43
C LYS A 161 10.46 12.27 12.35
N LYS A 162 9.49 13.12 11.99
CA LYS A 162 8.09 12.70 11.78
C LYS A 162 7.97 11.68 10.65
N GLN A 163 8.56 11.96 9.49
CA GLN A 163 8.53 11.04 8.36
C GLN A 163 9.20 9.70 8.72
N MET A 164 10.37 9.75 9.35
CA MET A 164 11.10 8.54 9.77
C MET A 164 10.28 7.69 10.74
N MET A 165 9.52 8.29 11.66
CA MET A 165 8.64 7.55 12.57
C MET A 165 7.59 6.71 11.82
N VAL A 166 7.02 7.26 10.73
CA VAL A 166 6.07 6.52 9.88
C VAL A 166 6.79 5.42 9.10
N LEU A 167 7.92 5.75 8.47
CA LEU A 167 8.66 4.80 7.64
C LEU A 167 9.24 3.62 8.43
N GLU A 168 9.61 3.84 9.68
CA GLU A 168 10.12 2.79 10.58
C GLU A 168 9.02 1.82 11.06
N GLY A 169 7.75 2.18 10.91
CA GLY A 169 6.63 1.31 11.26
C GLY A 169 6.47 0.10 10.32
N GLU A 170 6.75 0.30 9.03
CA GLU A 170 6.59 -0.74 7.98
C GLU A 170 7.88 -1.03 7.20
N GLY A 171 8.95 -0.29 7.49
CA GLY A 171 10.25 -0.40 6.84
C GLY A 171 11.35 -0.90 7.78
N GLU A 172 12.56 -0.99 7.23
CA GLU A 172 13.78 -1.36 7.94
C GLU A 172 14.85 -0.29 7.74
N LYS A 173 15.73 -0.10 8.72
CA LYS A 173 16.77 0.94 8.67
C LYS A 173 18.09 0.52 9.30
N PHE A 174 19.15 1.21 8.91
CA PHE A 174 20.42 1.19 9.63
C PHE A 174 21.07 2.56 9.59
N SER A 175 21.87 2.85 10.61
CA SER A 175 22.63 4.11 10.72
C SER A 175 24.12 3.88 10.56
N ARG A 176 24.83 4.90 10.09
CA ARG A 176 26.29 4.91 9.94
C ARG A 176 26.83 6.27 10.32
N MET A 177 27.93 6.26 11.07
CA MET A 177 28.75 7.44 11.32
C MET A 177 29.76 7.60 10.20
N VAL A 178 29.80 8.79 9.62
CA VAL A 178 30.77 9.22 8.63
C VAL A 178 31.83 10.05 9.33
N ASP A 179 33.08 9.59 9.29
CA ASP A 179 34.24 10.33 9.76
C ASP A 179 34.70 11.32 8.68
N LEU A 180 34.47 12.61 8.93
CA LEU A 180 34.75 13.69 7.99
C LEU A 180 36.25 14.04 7.95
N GLU A 181 36.96 13.82 9.06
CA GLU A 181 38.41 14.03 9.12
C GLU A 181 39.12 13.01 8.22
N ARG A 182 38.73 11.74 8.33
CA ARG A 182 39.23 10.66 7.46
C ARG A 182 38.84 10.90 6.00
N LEU A 183 37.63 11.40 5.74
CA LEU A 183 37.20 11.74 4.39
C LEU A 183 38.08 12.85 3.78
N GLY A 184 38.48 13.85 4.57
CA GLY A 184 39.36 14.94 4.12
C GLY A 184 40.79 14.50 3.75
N GLN A 185 41.25 13.38 4.31
CA GLN A 185 42.59 12.83 4.06
C GLN A 185 42.66 11.91 2.83
N ILE A 186 41.54 11.33 2.41
CA ILE A 186 41.49 10.36 1.31
C ILE A 186 41.29 11.08 -0.03
N GLN A 187 42.17 10.83 -1.00
CA GLN A 187 41.94 11.21 -2.40
C GLN A 187 40.97 10.22 -3.06
N GLY A 188 39.69 10.26 -2.70
CA GLY A 188 38.71 9.28 -3.19
C GLY A 188 37.36 9.35 -2.47
N SER A 189 36.77 8.18 -2.24
CA SER A 189 35.51 8.04 -1.51
C SER A 189 35.70 7.15 -0.29
N LEU A 190 35.14 7.57 0.85
CA LEU A 190 35.04 6.77 2.05
C LEU A 190 33.90 5.76 1.88
N GLN A 191 34.23 4.47 1.78
CA GLN A 191 33.24 3.40 1.80
C GLN A 191 32.84 3.11 3.25
N LEU A 192 31.53 3.10 3.52
CA LEU A 192 30.97 2.71 4.81
C LEU A 192 30.72 1.20 4.85
N GLU A 193 30.59 0.66 6.06
CA GLU A 193 30.25 -0.76 6.26
C GLU A 193 28.91 -1.12 5.61
N GLU A 194 28.93 -2.18 4.81
CA GLU A 194 27.78 -2.67 4.08
C GLU A 194 26.74 -3.25 5.05
N GLU A 195 25.46 -3.16 4.69
CA GLU A 195 24.37 -3.71 5.49
C GLU A 195 23.35 -4.42 4.59
N SER A 196 22.63 -5.39 5.14
CA SER A 196 21.51 -6.02 4.45
C SER A 196 20.19 -5.73 5.16
N LEU A 197 19.21 -5.20 4.43
CA LEU A 197 17.85 -5.01 4.93
C LEU A 197 16.89 -5.99 4.27
N ILE A 198 15.84 -6.38 5.00
CA ILE A 198 14.79 -7.27 4.51
C ILE A 198 13.45 -6.57 4.70
N VAL A 199 12.81 -6.18 3.60
CA VAL A 199 11.48 -5.54 3.62
C VAL A 199 10.55 -6.38 2.75
N GLU A 200 9.39 -6.75 3.28
CA GLU A 200 8.40 -7.64 2.62
C GLU A 200 9.03 -8.95 2.07
N GLY A 201 10.00 -9.51 2.82
CA GLY A 201 10.68 -10.76 2.44
C GLY A 201 11.70 -10.62 1.31
N ILE A 202 12.03 -9.40 0.87
CA ILE A 202 13.05 -9.12 -0.15
C ILE A 202 14.32 -8.62 0.55
N LYS A 203 15.40 -9.41 0.47
CA LYS A 203 16.70 -9.03 1.00
C LYS A 203 17.48 -8.20 -0.01
N ARG A 204 17.98 -7.04 0.42
CA ARG A 204 18.89 -6.19 -0.36
C ARG A 204 20.14 -5.83 0.44
N ASN A 205 21.26 -5.75 -0.26
CA ASN A 205 22.53 -5.31 0.30
C ASN A 205 22.82 -3.88 -0.17
N TYR A 206 23.22 -3.03 0.78
CA TYR A 206 23.44 -1.61 0.56
C TYR A 206 24.90 -1.28 0.80
N LYS A 207 25.50 -0.52 -0.12
CA LYS A 207 26.84 0.05 0.00
C LYS A 207 26.77 1.55 -0.18
N ILE A 208 27.29 2.27 0.80
CA ILE A 208 27.29 3.73 0.81
C ILE A 208 28.73 4.21 0.67
N TYR A 209 28.96 5.09 -0.29
CA TYR A 209 30.24 5.76 -0.49
C TYR A 209 30.06 7.26 -0.32
N VAL A 210 30.81 7.87 0.59
CA VAL A 210 30.83 9.33 0.78
C VAL A 210 32.03 9.88 0.00
N ARG A 211 31.79 10.79 -0.94
CA ARG A 211 32.84 11.31 -1.83
C ARG A 211 33.41 12.64 -1.36
N LYS A 212 32.54 13.55 -0.91
CA LYS A 212 32.89 14.91 -0.49
C LYS A 212 31.91 15.39 0.57
N ALA A 213 32.38 16.28 1.44
CA ALA A 213 31.54 16.99 2.41
C ALA A 213 31.83 18.49 2.33
N ASN A 214 30.80 19.30 2.59
CA ASN A 214 30.87 20.75 2.69
C ASN A 214 30.31 21.16 4.05
N ASP A 215 31.20 21.51 4.96
CA ASP A 215 30.85 21.86 6.33
C ASP A 215 30.00 23.14 6.42
N LYS A 216 30.22 24.12 5.56
CA LYS A 216 29.45 25.39 5.56
C LYS A 216 27.99 25.18 5.20
N LEU A 217 27.73 24.30 4.23
CA LEU A 217 26.37 23.99 3.77
C LEU A 217 25.76 22.79 4.49
N LYS A 218 26.55 22.09 5.33
CA LYS A 218 26.19 20.82 5.97
C LYS A 218 25.68 19.81 4.94
N GLU A 219 26.45 19.68 3.87
CA GLU A 219 26.13 18.88 2.68
C GLU A 219 27.18 17.81 2.44
N MET A 220 26.77 16.66 1.92
CA MET A 220 27.71 15.62 1.47
C MET A 220 27.27 14.99 0.15
N LEU A 221 28.25 14.62 -0.68
CA LEU A 221 28.01 13.90 -1.93
C LEU A 221 28.10 12.40 -1.64
N VAL A 222 26.97 11.71 -1.79
CA VAL A 222 26.82 10.29 -1.45
C VAL A 222 26.51 9.50 -2.72
N ARG A 223 27.18 8.36 -2.88
CA ARG A 223 26.86 7.34 -3.86
C ARG A 223 26.31 6.11 -3.13
N LEU A 224 25.12 5.71 -3.51
CA LEU A 224 24.43 4.53 -2.99
C LEU A 224 24.44 3.44 -4.07
N GLU A 225 24.91 2.26 -3.70
CA GLU A 225 24.84 1.05 -4.49
C GLU A 225 23.93 0.04 -3.79
N ILE A 226 22.95 -0.50 -4.51
CA ILE A 226 21.92 -1.38 -3.99
C ILE A 226 21.94 -2.66 -4.81
N ARG A 227 22.18 -3.78 -4.15
CA ARG A 227 22.22 -5.11 -4.77
C ARG A 227 21.01 -5.91 -4.33
N THR A 228 20.20 -6.33 -5.29
CA THR A 228 19.03 -7.19 -5.08
C THR A 228 19.31 -8.57 -5.64
N GLN A 229 19.29 -9.59 -4.78
CA GLN A 229 19.44 -10.99 -5.19
C GLN A 229 18.10 -11.51 -5.72
N ARG A 230 18.10 -12.06 -6.95
CA ARG A 230 16.91 -12.67 -7.54
C ARG A 230 16.86 -14.16 -7.19
N LYS A 231 15.69 -14.67 -6.77
CA LYS A 231 15.51 -16.07 -6.31
C LYS A 231 15.78 -17.16 -7.37
N SER A 232 16.02 -16.82 -8.64
CA SER A 232 16.00 -17.77 -9.77
C SER A 232 17.13 -17.64 -10.80
N SER A 233 18.11 -16.73 -10.62
CA SER A 233 19.29 -16.65 -11.49
C SER A 233 20.49 -16.06 -10.74
N GLU A 234 21.71 -16.25 -11.26
CA GLU A 234 22.94 -15.57 -10.80
C GLU A 234 22.91 -14.05 -11.06
N ASP A 235 21.83 -13.52 -11.67
CA ASP A 235 21.70 -12.10 -11.98
C ASP A 235 21.42 -11.29 -10.71
N VAL A 236 22.41 -10.50 -10.32
CA VAL A 236 22.28 -9.47 -9.29
C VAL A 236 21.83 -8.18 -9.95
N ASN A 237 20.60 -7.74 -9.66
CA ASN A 237 20.19 -6.40 -10.06
C ASN A 237 20.92 -5.38 -9.18
N THR A 238 21.70 -4.50 -9.80
CA THR A 238 22.47 -3.45 -9.13
C THR A 238 21.94 -2.09 -9.55
N ILE A 239 21.44 -1.33 -8.58
CA ILE A 239 21.04 0.07 -8.77
C ILE A 239 22.12 0.95 -8.16
N ILE A 240 22.57 1.95 -8.92
CA ILE A 240 23.53 2.95 -8.46
C ILE A 240 22.87 4.31 -8.56
N SER A 241 22.88 5.05 -7.46
CA SER A 241 22.37 6.41 -7.38
C SER A 241 23.41 7.33 -6.73
N GLU A 242 23.53 8.56 -7.21
CA GLU A 242 24.44 9.56 -6.65
C GLU A 242 23.67 10.86 -6.45
N TYR A 243 23.73 11.41 -5.24
CA TYR A 243 23.00 12.63 -4.88
C TYR A 243 23.69 13.40 -3.75
N ARG A 244 23.35 14.69 -3.67
CA ARG A 244 23.74 15.56 -2.55
C ARG A 244 22.77 15.36 -1.40
N LEU A 245 23.31 15.00 -0.25
CA LEU A 245 22.60 14.78 1.00
C LEU A 245 22.81 15.99 1.91
N ASP A 246 21.71 16.57 2.38
CA ASP A 246 21.62 17.64 3.38
C ASP A 246 20.41 17.42 4.29
N TYR A 247 20.21 18.32 5.26
CA TYR A 247 19.05 18.29 6.15
C TYR A 247 17.70 18.46 5.45
N PHE A 248 17.66 18.86 4.18
CA PHE A 248 16.43 19.09 3.43
C PHE A 248 16.06 17.91 2.52
N ASN A 249 16.82 16.80 2.59
CA ASN A 249 16.46 15.53 1.97
C ASN A 249 15.44 14.77 2.84
N PHE A 250 14.16 15.04 2.59
CA PHE A 250 13.05 14.34 3.26
C PHE A 250 12.78 12.97 2.62
N PRO A 251 12.76 11.85 3.38
CA PRO A 251 12.77 10.49 2.84
C PRO A 251 11.49 10.09 2.07
N MET A 252 10.32 10.61 2.44
CA MET A 252 9.07 10.33 1.71
C MET A 252 9.07 10.94 0.29
N ILE A 253 9.89 11.97 0.08
CA ILE A 253 10.00 12.72 -1.20
C ILE A 253 11.27 12.31 -1.96
N HIS A 254 12.40 12.34 -1.28
CA HIS A 254 13.75 12.14 -1.83
C HIS A 254 14.19 10.71 -1.58
N ASN A 255 13.67 9.81 -2.41
CA ASN A 255 13.98 8.39 -2.36
C ASN A 255 14.41 7.88 -3.73
N VAL A 256 15.01 6.69 -3.71
CA VAL A 256 15.28 5.87 -4.89
C VAL A 256 14.22 4.79 -4.93
N THR A 257 13.53 4.68 -6.07
CA THR A 257 12.63 3.56 -6.31
C THR A 257 13.36 2.29 -6.69
N LEU A 258 12.92 1.21 -6.07
CA LEU A 258 13.44 -0.14 -6.20
C LEU A 258 12.37 -1.01 -6.85
N LEU A 259 12.76 -2.21 -7.29
CA LEU A 259 11.81 -3.21 -7.74
C LEU A 259 10.86 -3.62 -6.61
N HIS A 260 9.65 -4.05 -6.99
CA HIS A 260 8.58 -4.50 -6.11
C HIS A 260 7.94 -3.36 -5.30
N ASP A 261 7.74 -2.19 -5.93
CA ASP A 261 7.19 -1.00 -5.29
C ASP A 261 7.81 -0.70 -3.91
N GLN A 262 9.12 -0.81 -3.81
CA GLN A 262 9.85 -0.45 -2.60
C GLN A 262 10.71 0.78 -2.85
N ARG A 263 10.94 1.52 -1.78
CA ARG A 263 11.67 2.79 -1.82
C ARG A 263 12.80 2.71 -0.81
N CYS A 264 13.89 3.39 -1.10
CA CYS A 264 14.89 3.65 -0.08
C CYS A 264 15.35 5.11 -0.09
N ALA A 265 15.66 5.64 1.07
CA ALA A 265 16.19 6.98 1.23
C ALA A 265 17.38 6.96 2.18
N ILE A 266 18.30 7.89 1.98
CA ILE A 266 19.33 8.23 2.97
C ILE A 266 18.96 9.60 3.53
N VAL A 267 18.99 9.72 4.85
CA VAL A 267 18.76 10.96 5.58
C VAL A 267 19.99 11.33 6.40
N LEU A 268 20.18 12.63 6.61
CA LEU A 268 21.23 13.19 7.46
C LEU A 268 20.65 13.53 8.83
N ASN A 269 21.02 12.78 9.87
CA ASN A 269 20.53 13.01 11.22
C ASN A 269 21.28 14.16 11.89
N GLU A 270 22.60 14.12 11.81
CA GLU A 270 23.49 15.08 12.48
C GLU A 270 24.72 15.35 11.62
N PHE A 271 25.25 16.57 11.71
CA PHE A 271 26.44 17.01 10.96
C PHE A 271 27.23 17.99 11.81
N THR A 272 28.39 17.54 12.26
CA THR A 272 29.38 18.32 13.03
C THR A 272 30.61 18.58 12.16
N GLU A 273 31.63 19.23 12.71
CA GLU A 273 32.87 19.51 11.98
C GLU A 273 33.69 18.24 11.69
N SER A 274 33.62 17.24 12.59
CA SER A 274 34.44 16.01 12.51
C SER A 274 33.64 14.78 12.08
N CYS A 275 32.33 14.75 12.30
CA CYS A 275 31.50 13.60 11.97
C CYS A 275 30.11 13.97 11.48
N ALA A 276 29.51 13.06 10.71
CA ALA A 276 28.11 13.15 10.31
C ALA A 276 27.40 11.80 10.52
N ASP A 277 26.19 11.84 11.05
CA ASP A 277 25.35 10.66 11.26
C ASP A 277 24.31 10.57 10.15
N ILE A 278 24.30 9.44 9.43
CA ILE A 278 23.34 9.18 8.36
C ILE A 278 22.53 7.91 8.66
N THR A 279 21.28 7.90 8.23
CA THR A 279 20.42 6.72 8.29
C THR A 279 19.95 6.37 6.89
N LEU A 280 20.06 5.10 6.51
CA LEU A 280 19.39 4.54 5.36
C LEU A 280 18.12 3.84 5.82
N VAL A 281 16.99 4.13 5.17
CA VAL A 281 15.71 3.45 5.38
C VAL A 281 15.22 2.85 4.08
N THR A 282 14.68 1.64 4.15
CA THR A 282 13.95 0.97 3.06
C THR A 282 12.54 0.70 3.51
N PHE A 283 11.56 1.01 2.67
CA PHE A 283 10.15 1.01 3.04
C PHE A 283 9.23 0.73 1.83
N PRO A 284 7.97 0.31 2.04
CA PRO A 284 7.00 0.14 0.98
C PRO A 284 6.68 1.45 0.24
N GLY A 285 6.43 1.39 -1.06
CA GLY A 285 6.14 2.54 -1.91
C GLY A 285 4.85 3.27 -1.57
N SER A 286 3.91 2.58 -0.91
CA SER A 286 2.67 3.15 -0.35
C SER A 286 2.92 4.31 0.63
N LEU A 287 4.06 4.32 1.32
CA LEU A 287 4.42 5.35 2.31
C LEU A 287 5.19 6.54 1.70
N ALA A 288 5.60 6.46 0.43
CA ALA A 288 6.18 7.60 -0.26
C ALA A 288 5.08 8.52 -0.78
N VAL A 289 5.42 9.79 -1.00
CA VAL A 289 4.53 10.72 -1.70
C VAL A 289 4.26 10.16 -3.09
N ARG A 290 2.98 10.00 -3.43
CA ARG A 290 2.53 9.29 -4.63
C ARG A 290 3.17 9.89 -5.89
N GLY A 291 4.17 9.19 -6.43
CA GLY A 291 4.66 9.36 -7.79
C GLY A 291 3.97 8.35 -8.71
N LYS A 292 3.87 8.66 -10.02
CA LYS A 292 3.20 7.79 -11.00
C LYS A 292 3.65 6.32 -10.84
N PRO A 293 2.73 5.37 -10.60
CA PRO A 293 3.09 3.95 -10.50
C PRO A 293 3.64 3.47 -11.85
N TYR A 294 4.61 2.56 -11.84
CA TYR A 294 5.08 1.94 -13.08
C TYR A 294 3.96 1.07 -13.66
N TYR A 295 3.75 1.15 -14.98
CA TYR A 295 2.74 0.35 -15.70
C TYR A 295 2.85 -1.17 -15.39
N GLN A 296 4.06 -1.69 -15.18
CA GLN A 296 4.29 -3.10 -14.85
C GLN A 296 3.75 -3.49 -13.47
N GLU A 297 3.71 -2.57 -12.51
CA GLU A 297 3.20 -2.78 -11.15
C GLU A 297 1.68 -2.67 -11.10
N VAL A 298 1.09 -1.74 -11.86
CA VAL A 298 -0.37 -1.70 -12.07
C VAL A 298 -0.84 -3.03 -12.67
N ILE A 299 -0.11 -3.56 -13.66
CA ILE A 299 -0.41 -4.86 -14.26
C ILE A 299 -0.22 -6.00 -13.24
N GLN A 300 0.84 -6.02 -12.44
CA GLN A 300 1.04 -7.05 -11.41
C GLN A 300 -0.03 -7.00 -10.31
N ASN A 301 -0.43 -5.82 -9.85
CA ASN A 301 -1.48 -5.64 -8.84
C ASN A 301 -2.84 -6.05 -9.39
N LEU A 302 -3.15 -5.75 -10.66
CA LEU A 302 -4.36 -6.23 -11.33
C LEU A 302 -4.36 -7.77 -11.46
N LEU A 303 -3.22 -8.37 -11.80
CA LEU A 303 -3.07 -9.82 -11.92
C LEU A 303 -3.16 -10.53 -10.56
N MET A 304 -2.62 -9.93 -9.49
CA MET A 304 -2.69 -10.48 -8.13
C MET A 304 -4.10 -10.35 -7.54
N THR A 305 -4.75 -9.22 -7.76
CA THR A 305 -6.16 -8.99 -7.41
C THR A 305 -7.07 -9.98 -8.13
N GLY A 306 -6.84 -10.24 -9.42
CA GLY A 306 -7.58 -11.26 -10.18
C GLY A 306 -7.43 -12.69 -9.62
N LYS A 307 -6.26 -13.05 -9.08
CA LYS A 307 -6.02 -14.37 -8.47
C LYS A 307 -6.64 -14.54 -7.08
N LEU A 308 -6.71 -13.48 -6.27
CA LEU A 308 -7.35 -13.51 -4.96
C LEU A 308 -8.86 -13.80 -5.04
N PHE A 309 -9.50 -13.43 -6.16
CA PHE A 309 -10.90 -13.79 -6.42
C PHE A 309 -11.09 -15.23 -6.92
N ASP A 310 -10.09 -15.81 -7.59
CA ASP A 310 -10.13 -17.21 -8.05
C ASP A 310 -9.84 -18.22 -6.91
N GLU A 311 -8.93 -17.90 -6.00
CA GLU A 311 -8.53 -18.83 -4.92
C GLU A 311 -9.59 -18.97 -3.81
N ASN A 312 -10.44 -17.97 -3.58
CA ASN A 312 -11.53 -18.08 -2.61
C ASN A 312 -12.71 -18.94 -3.07
N ILE A 313 -12.79 -19.29 -4.37
CA ILE A 313 -13.83 -20.20 -4.90
C ILE A 313 -13.45 -21.67 -4.65
N ASN A 314 -12.16 -22.00 -4.52
CA ASN A 314 -11.70 -23.38 -4.36
C ASN A 314 -11.64 -23.87 -2.89
N LYS A 315 -11.81 -22.99 -1.90
CA LYS A 315 -11.77 -23.37 -0.47
C LYS A 315 -13.12 -23.73 0.15
N GLU A 316 -14.25 -23.50 -0.52
CA GLU A 316 -15.58 -23.91 -0.04
C GLU A 316 -16.10 -25.22 -0.69
N LEU A 317 -15.25 -25.96 -1.40
CA LEU A 317 -15.63 -27.17 -2.13
C LEU A 317 -14.94 -28.47 -1.64
N TRP A 318 -14.35 -28.47 -0.45
CA TRP A 318 -13.90 -29.69 0.24
C TRP A 318 -14.31 -29.69 1.71
#